data_AF-A0A1H9RCM9-F1
#
_entry.id   AF-A0A1H9RCM9-F1
#
_cell.length_a   1.000
_cell.length_b   1.000
_cell.length_c   1.000
_cell.angle_alpha   90.00
_cell.angle_beta   90.00
_cell.angle_gamma   90.00
#
_symmetry.space_group_name_H-M   'P 1'
#
loop_
_entity.id
_entity.type
_entity.pdbx_description
1 polymer ?
#
loop_
_entity_poly.entity_id
_entity_poly.type
_entity_poly.pdbx_seq_one_letter_code
_entity_poly.pdbx_strand_id
1 'polypeptide(L)'
;MDRGLQKGIIALIIFICILPVGNLSAAPLNFPSKVEIKKMWEDIENANISQTHETLPIISYPYQLGTVDKSLLNQALQGTNFVRRLAGLPGDVILDPGLNDLAQHGALLLAASGDFSHTPQKPEDMSKEFYHRGYQSTSTSNISYGRNNLWANIIDGYMPDTGHNMESVGHRRWILNPPLKKTGFGLADSNGTMQVFDQSRQDAVNYNYIAWPVANFPAEVFKGDHPWSVSLNPDKYSLPKEEEVQVTITRQSDNKQWILDHQYNHVSSTNKYFNVNNERYGINNAIIFRPSGISIYDGKYLIEITGIKDIQGEPVTIEYAVDFFSMDSYFDEGEQELIQIGIIMQEEYAYLYNEEEQVELYQEKPFIYHGRTMVPLRLISEYLKMDVNWDQMTEEITITEGSTTIKLQANYKKAFINDRVYHLDVAPQIINGVTFVPVRFISEGLGAKVNWDQAEKKVSISRHYTH
;
A
#
# COMPACT_ATOMS: atom_id res chain seq x y z
N MET A 1 -13.68 -66.15 -15.48
CA MET A 1 -14.30 -65.56 -14.29
C MET A 1 -13.20 -64.87 -13.53
N ASP A 2 -13.06 -63.56 -13.71
CA ASP A 2 -12.20 -62.76 -12.86
C ASP A 2 -12.86 -61.37 -12.70
N ARG A 3 -13.05 -60.94 -11.47
CA ARG A 3 -13.79 -59.74 -11.09
C ARG A 3 -12.80 -58.60 -10.84
N GLY A 4 -12.72 -57.65 -11.77
CA GLY A 4 -12.05 -56.38 -11.56
C GLY A 4 -13.01 -55.35 -10.94
N LEU A 5 -12.74 -54.96 -9.69
CA LEU A 5 -13.44 -53.93 -8.92
C LEU A 5 -13.07 -52.53 -9.46
N GLN A 6 -14.01 -51.79 -10.03
CA GLN A 6 -13.88 -50.33 -10.20
C GLN A 6 -14.51 -49.66 -8.97
N LYS A 7 -13.69 -49.06 -8.11
CA LYS A 7 -14.14 -48.16 -7.04
C LYS A 7 -14.31 -46.75 -7.64
N GLY A 8 -15.55 -46.35 -7.88
CA GLY A 8 -15.90 -44.95 -8.10
C GLY A 8 -15.84 -44.18 -6.78
N ILE A 9 -15.05 -43.12 -6.72
CA ILE A 9 -15.08 -42.15 -5.63
C ILE A 9 -16.31 -41.27 -5.86
N ILE A 10 -17.37 -41.51 -5.10
CA ILE A 10 -18.50 -40.58 -5.00
C ILE A 10 -18.08 -39.52 -3.98
N ALA A 11 -17.74 -38.33 -4.47
CA ALA A 11 -17.59 -37.15 -3.63
C ALA A 11 -18.98 -36.78 -3.08
N LEU A 12 -19.21 -37.07 -1.80
CA LEU A 12 -20.41 -36.70 -1.08
C LEU A 12 -20.30 -35.20 -0.73
N ILE A 13 -20.85 -34.34 -1.59
CA ILE A 13 -21.06 -32.92 -1.27
C ILE A 13 -22.19 -32.88 -0.24
N ILE A 14 -21.83 -32.75 1.04
CA ILE A 14 -22.80 -32.51 2.11
C ILE A 14 -23.23 -31.05 1.99
N PHE A 15 -24.40 -30.83 1.39
CA PHE A 15 -25.13 -29.57 1.52
C PHE A 15 -25.73 -29.54 2.93
N ILE A 16 -25.00 -28.96 3.89
CA ILE A 16 -25.60 -28.55 5.16
C ILE A 16 -26.50 -27.35 4.82
N CYS A 17 -27.81 -27.55 4.88
CA CYS A 17 -28.78 -26.45 4.92
C CYS A 17 -28.53 -25.61 6.18
N ILE A 18 -27.67 -24.61 6.07
CA ILE A 18 -27.58 -23.52 7.03
C ILE A 18 -28.82 -22.66 6.77
N LEU A 19 -29.71 -22.57 7.77
CA LEU A 19 -30.79 -21.57 7.80
C LEU A 19 -30.17 -20.20 7.47
N PRO A 20 -30.87 -19.28 6.77
CA PRO A 20 -30.27 -18.01 6.41
C PRO A 20 -29.96 -17.23 7.70
N VAL A 21 -28.71 -17.29 8.15
CA VAL A 21 -28.14 -16.33 9.08
C VAL A 21 -28.29 -15.00 8.35
N GLY A 22 -28.94 -14.03 8.99
CA GLY A 22 -29.14 -12.73 8.37
C GLY A 22 -27.77 -12.14 8.03
N ASN A 23 -27.41 -12.12 6.75
CA ASN A 23 -26.23 -11.39 6.28
C ASN A 23 -26.54 -9.91 6.46
N LEU A 24 -26.03 -9.31 7.54
CA LEU A 24 -25.97 -7.86 7.69
C LEU A 24 -24.91 -7.34 6.72
N SER A 25 -25.32 -7.16 5.45
CA SER A 25 -24.59 -6.34 4.50
C SER A 25 -24.33 -4.98 5.16
N ALA A 26 -23.07 -4.52 5.11
CA ALA A 26 -22.69 -3.23 5.66
C ALA A 26 -23.63 -2.13 5.15
N ALA A 27 -24.19 -1.30 6.05
CA ALA A 27 -24.71 0.00 5.63
C ALA A 27 -23.61 0.73 4.83
N PRO A 28 -23.92 1.44 3.73
CA PRO A 28 -22.94 1.70 2.67
C PRO A 28 -21.91 2.75 3.11
N LEU A 29 -20.87 2.28 3.78
CA LEU A 29 -19.58 2.95 3.80
C LEU A 29 -19.15 3.17 2.34
N ASN A 30 -18.57 4.33 2.07
CA ASN A 30 -18.21 4.71 0.71
C ASN A 30 -16.70 4.50 0.49
N PHE A 31 -16.35 3.43 -0.21
CA PHE A 31 -14.95 3.09 -0.48
C PHE A 31 -14.47 3.74 -1.79
N PRO A 32 -13.28 4.34 -1.79
CA PRO A 32 -12.72 4.94 -3.01
C PRO A 32 -12.35 3.89 -4.06
N SER A 33 -12.35 4.30 -5.32
CA SER A 33 -11.75 3.52 -6.41
C SER A 33 -10.22 3.51 -6.29
N LYS A 34 -9.55 2.57 -6.97
CA LYS A 34 -8.07 2.53 -7.03
C LYS A 34 -7.48 3.83 -7.59
N VAL A 35 -8.17 4.44 -8.57
CA VAL A 35 -7.86 5.76 -9.16
C VAL A 35 -7.86 6.85 -8.11
N GLU A 36 -8.96 6.93 -7.34
CA GLU A 36 -9.10 7.95 -6.31
C GLU A 36 -8.04 7.76 -5.23
N ILE A 37 -7.73 6.52 -4.85
CA ILE A 37 -6.68 6.19 -3.89
C ILE A 37 -5.32 6.69 -4.39
N LYS A 38 -4.91 6.32 -5.60
CA LYS A 38 -3.64 6.71 -6.21
C LYS A 38 -3.51 8.24 -6.26
N LYS A 39 -4.56 8.93 -6.74
CA LYS A 39 -4.58 10.39 -6.80
C LYS A 39 -4.44 11.05 -5.42
N MET A 40 -5.19 10.58 -4.42
CA MET A 40 -5.09 11.13 -3.06
C MET A 40 -3.68 10.92 -2.48
N TRP A 41 -3.08 9.76 -2.74
CA TRP A 41 -1.72 9.44 -2.32
C TRP A 41 -0.70 10.38 -2.98
N GLU A 42 -0.76 10.53 -4.29
CA GLU A 42 0.11 11.45 -5.04
C GLU A 42 -0.02 12.90 -4.58
N ASP A 43 -1.24 13.38 -4.30
CA ASP A 43 -1.48 14.73 -3.79
C ASP A 43 -0.80 14.94 -2.41
N ILE A 44 -0.70 13.89 -1.59
CA ILE A 44 -0.04 13.92 -0.28
C ILE A 44 1.48 13.84 -0.42
N GLU A 45 1.99 12.86 -1.16
CA GLU A 45 3.42 12.60 -1.31
C GLU A 45 4.13 13.73 -2.07
N ASN A 46 3.47 14.35 -3.06
CA ASN A 46 4.03 15.45 -3.82
C ASN A 46 3.82 16.83 -3.17
N ALA A 47 3.31 16.88 -1.94
CA ALA A 47 3.16 18.15 -1.23
C ALA A 47 4.53 18.83 -1.05
N ASN A 48 4.63 20.10 -1.48
CA ASN A 48 5.86 20.86 -1.40
C ASN A 48 6.14 21.32 0.05
N ILE A 49 6.86 20.49 0.81
CA ILE A 49 7.29 20.77 2.18
C ILE A 49 8.75 21.22 2.18
N SER A 50 8.98 22.53 2.31
CA SER A 50 10.34 23.10 2.35
C SER A 50 10.88 23.30 3.76
N GLN A 51 10.02 23.30 4.78
CA GLN A 51 10.35 23.50 6.18
C GLN A 51 9.30 22.87 7.10
N THR A 52 9.68 22.58 8.35
CA THR A 52 8.77 21.97 9.34
C THR A 52 8.03 23.01 10.19
N HIS A 53 8.57 24.22 10.34
CA HIS A 53 8.05 25.26 11.22
C HIS A 53 8.13 26.65 10.59
N GLU A 54 7.11 27.48 10.82
CA GLU A 54 7.18 28.93 10.61
C GLU A 54 8.00 29.60 11.72
N THR A 55 7.89 29.10 12.96
CA THR A 55 8.73 29.49 14.10
C THR A 55 9.20 28.25 14.85
N LEU A 56 10.50 28.14 15.12
CA LEU A 56 11.06 26.98 15.81
C LEU A 56 10.68 27.00 17.31
N PRO A 57 10.33 25.85 17.90
CA PRO A 57 10.13 25.74 19.34
C PRO A 57 11.46 25.86 20.11
N ILE A 58 11.41 26.42 21.31
CA ILE A 58 12.50 26.39 22.28
C ILE A 58 12.12 25.39 23.38
N ILE A 59 12.82 24.25 23.43
CA ILE A 59 12.52 23.12 24.31
C ILE A 59 13.27 23.16 25.66
N SER A 60 13.91 24.28 25.98
CA SER A 60 14.59 24.54 27.25
C SER A 60 14.23 25.93 27.76
N TYR A 61 14.44 26.20 29.05
CA TYR A 61 14.09 27.50 29.62
C TYR A 61 14.90 28.66 28.97
N PRO A 62 14.24 29.77 28.57
CA PRO A 62 12.80 30.01 28.59
C PRO A 62 12.07 29.32 27.43
N TYR A 63 11.13 28.44 27.76
CA TYR A 63 10.35 27.67 26.79
C TYR A 63 9.54 28.59 25.86
N GLN A 64 9.51 28.23 24.57
CA GLN A 64 8.72 28.94 23.57
C GLN A 64 8.06 27.95 22.63
N LEU A 65 6.75 28.11 22.41
CA LEU A 65 6.05 27.36 21.38
C LEU A 65 6.58 27.71 20.01
N GLY A 66 6.81 26.69 19.20
CA GLY A 66 6.95 26.84 17.76
C GLY A 66 5.60 26.99 17.08
N THR A 67 5.62 27.21 15.78
CA THR A 67 4.44 27.15 14.90
C THR A 67 4.78 26.20 13.77
N VAL A 68 4.08 25.08 13.69
CA VAL A 68 4.26 24.11 12.59
C VAL A 68 3.90 24.78 11.27
N ASP A 69 4.66 24.47 10.22
CA ASP A 69 4.43 25.01 8.89
C ASP A 69 3.06 24.58 8.33
N LYS A 70 2.34 25.52 7.71
CA LYS A 70 1.00 25.27 7.16
C LYS A 70 0.98 24.18 6.09
N SER A 71 2.03 24.08 5.28
CA SER A 71 2.13 23.02 4.26
C SER A 71 2.17 21.64 4.92
N LEU A 72 2.92 21.51 6.02
CA LEU A 72 3.02 20.26 6.77
C LEU A 72 1.72 19.91 7.52
N LEU A 73 1.04 20.92 8.08
CA LEU A 73 -0.29 20.74 8.67
C LEU A 73 -1.33 20.28 7.64
N ASN A 74 -1.31 20.87 6.44
CA ASN A 74 -2.22 20.50 5.36
C ASN A 74 -1.94 19.09 4.83
N GLN A 75 -0.67 18.71 4.67
CA GLN A 75 -0.29 17.35 4.28
C GLN A 75 -0.79 16.32 5.31
N ALA A 76 -0.60 16.58 6.60
CA ALA A 76 -1.09 15.71 7.67
C ALA A 76 -2.63 15.62 7.72
N LEU A 77 -3.33 16.72 7.42
CA LEU A 77 -4.79 16.73 7.29
C LEU A 77 -5.25 15.86 6.12
N GLN A 78 -4.62 16.01 4.95
CA GLN A 78 -4.91 15.18 3.78
C GLN A 78 -4.66 13.70 4.09
N GLY A 79 -3.54 13.39 4.74
CA GLY A 79 -3.22 12.04 5.21
C GLY A 79 -4.25 11.46 6.19
N THR A 80 -4.72 12.26 7.15
CA THR A 80 -5.79 11.87 8.08
C THR A 80 -7.09 11.53 7.33
N ASN A 81 -7.47 12.36 6.36
CA ASN A 81 -8.66 12.12 5.56
C ASN A 81 -8.50 10.94 4.60
N PHE A 82 -7.29 10.70 4.07
CA PHE A 82 -6.97 9.57 3.23
C PHE A 82 -7.17 8.24 3.96
N VAL A 83 -6.59 8.07 5.15
CA VAL A 83 -6.76 6.82 5.92
C VAL A 83 -8.21 6.60 6.36
N ARG A 84 -8.96 7.67 6.64
CA ARG A 84 -10.40 7.58 6.91
C ARG A 84 -11.18 7.13 5.67
N ARG A 85 -10.88 7.67 4.49
CA ARG A 85 -11.49 7.29 3.22
C ARG A 85 -11.22 5.83 2.86
N LEU A 86 -10.00 5.33 3.09
CA LEU A 86 -9.66 3.92 2.90
C LEU A 86 -10.51 2.98 3.77
N ALA A 87 -10.88 3.41 4.98
CA ALA A 87 -11.79 2.68 5.86
C ALA A 87 -13.29 2.91 5.54
N GLY A 88 -13.60 3.63 4.45
CA GLY A 88 -14.97 3.95 4.02
C GLY A 88 -15.65 5.09 4.81
N LEU A 89 -14.92 5.76 5.69
CA LEU A 89 -15.42 6.86 6.51
C LEU A 89 -15.35 8.20 5.78
N PRO A 90 -16.11 9.22 6.24
CA PRO A 90 -15.94 10.58 5.75
C PRO A 90 -14.50 11.09 5.93
N GLY A 91 -13.90 11.51 4.81
CA GLY A 91 -12.60 12.19 4.73
C GLY A 91 -12.77 13.72 4.79
N ASP A 92 -13.51 14.20 5.78
CA ASP A 92 -13.93 15.59 5.94
C ASP A 92 -13.51 16.17 7.29
N VAL A 93 -12.48 15.60 7.93
CA VAL A 93 -11.83 16.16 9.10
C VAL A 93 -11.17 17.48 8.71
N ILE A 94 -11.25 18.47 9.61
CA ILE A 94 -10.66 19.80 9.44
C ILE A 94 -9.66 20.10 10.55
N LEU A 95 -8.69 20.97 10.24
CA LEU A 95 -7.80 21.54 11.27
C LEU A 95 -8.57 22.53 12.14
N ASP A 96 -8.38 22.43 13.45
CA ASP A 96 -8.84 23.42 14.41
C ASP A 96 -7.63 24.16 15.02
N PRO A 97 -7.57 25.50 14.94
CA PRO A 97 -6.44 26.27 15.45
C PRO A 97 -6.18 26.06 16.95
N GLY A 98 -7.23 25.87 17.75
CA GLY A 98 -7.09 25.60 19.18
C GLY A 98 -6.50 24.22 19.46
N LEU A 99 -6.86 23.23 18.64
CA LEU A 99 -6.27 21.89 18.70
C LEU A 99 -4.83 21.86 18.20
N ASN A 100 -4.46 22.66 17.20
CA ASN A 100 -3.06 22.81 16.76
C ASN A 100 -2.20 23.41 17.88
N ASP A 101 -2.69 24.47 18.53
CA ASP A 101 -1.99 25.06 19.67
C ASP A 101 -1.83 24.05 20.82
N LEU A 102 -2.90 23.32 21.16
CA LEU A 102 -2.84 22.27 22.19
C LEU A 102 -1.82 21.20 21.83
N ALA A 103 -1.87 20.67 20.61
CA ALA A 103 -0.92 19.68 20.11
C ALA A 103 0.54 20.18 20.18
N GLN A 104 0.78 21.44 19.84
CA GLN A 104 2.11 22.01 19.92
C GLN A 104 2.65 22.06 21.36
N HIS A 105 1.79 22.30 22.36
CA HIS A 105 2.19 22.19 23.77
C HIS A 105 2.57 20.76 24.14
N GLY A 106 1.82 19.76 23.67
CA GLY A 106 2.12 18.35 23.92
C GLY A 106 3.45 17.91 23.32
N ALA A 107 3.68 18.27 22.05
CA ALA A 107 4.95 17.99 21.37
C ALA A 107 6.14 18.63 22.09
N LEU A 108 6.00 19.91 22.50
CA LEU A 108 7.05 20.59 23.26
C LEU A 108 7.28 19.95 24.63
N LEU A 109 6.23 19.55 25.35
CA LEU A 109 6.37 18.89 26.65
C LEU A 109 7.12 17.57 26.53
N LEU A 110 6.78 16.73 25.53
CA LEU A 110 7.48 15.46 25.27
C LEU A 110 8.96 15.69 24.98
N ALA A 111 9.28 16.68 24.15
CA ALA A 111 10.66 17.03 23.82
C ALA A 111 11.43 17.56 25.04
N ALA A 112 10.79 18.40 25.86
CA ALA A 112 11.43 19.03 27.02
C ALA A 112 11.59 18.09 28.22
N SER A 113 10.68 17.13 28.41
CA SER A 113 10.71 16.24 29.57
C SER A 113 11.70 15.09 29.43
N GLY A 114 12.00 14.67 28.18
CA GLY A 114 12.71 13.42 27.93
C GLY A 114 11.93 12.16 28.35
N ASP A 115 10.63 12.31 28.65
CA ASP A 115 9.70 11.27 29.08
C ASP A 115 8.64 11.07 28.00
N PHE A 116 8.87 10.07 27.14
CA PHE A 116 7.94 9.71 26.08
C PHE A 116 6.79 8.84 26.62
N SER A 117 5.75 9.50 27.12
CA SER A 117 4.54 8.85 27.64
C SER A 117 3.30 9.74 27.46
N HIS A 118 2.11 9.18 27.65
CA HIS A 118 0.87 9.99 27.67
C HIS A 118 0.75 10.87 28.92
N THR A 119 1.58 10.63 29.93
CA THR A 119 1.61 11.36 31.20
C THR A 119 3.02 11.83 31.56
N PRO A 120 3.67 12.68 30.73
CA PRO A 120 5.05 13.08 30.95
C PRO A 120 5.24 13.81 32.28
N GLN A 121 6.39 13.63 32.91
CA GLN A 121 6.76 14.43 34.08
C GLN A 121 6.95 15.92 33.74
N LYS A 122 6.63 16.79 34.69
CA LYS A 122 6.87 18.24 34.57
C LYS A 122 8.37 18.56 34.71
N PRO A 123 9.01 19.22 33.73
CA PRO A 123 10.34 19.80 33.93
C PRO A 123 10.35 20.81 35.09
N GLU A 124 11.43 20.85 35.88
CA GLU A 124 11.47 21.64 37.12
C GLU A 124 11.22 23.13 36.89
N ASP A 125 11.85 23.67 35.85
CA ASP A 125 11.86 25.05 35.37
C ASP A 125 10.66 25.43 34.47
N MET A 126 9.78 24.48 34.15
CA MET A 126 8.55 24.75 33.40
C MET A 126 7.42 25.26 34.32
N SER A 127 6.71 26.30 33.87
CA SER A 127 5.54 26.82 34.57
C SER A 127 4.42 25.77 34.67
N LYS A 128 3.60 25.86 35.72
CA LYS A 128 2.50 24.89 35.94
C LYS A 128 1.45 24.99 34.84
N GLU A 129 1.19 26.21 34.36
CA GLU A 129 0.22 26.51 33.32
C GLU A 129 0.63 25.89 31.98
N PHE A 130 1.90 26.07 31.59
CA PHE A 130 2.43 25.48 30.36
C PHE A 130 2.41 23.95 30.42
N TYR A 131 2.87 23.39 31.55
CA TYR A 131 2.83 21.94 31.78
C TYR A 131 1.42 21.37 31.70
N HIS A 132 0.44 22.01 32.35
CA HIS A 132 -0.93 21.51 32.36
C HIS A 132 -1.51 21.41 30.95
N ARG A 133 -1.23 22.40 30.08
CA ARG A 133 -1.66 22.39 28.68
C ARG A 133 -0.93 21.31 27.87
N GLY A 134 0.38 21.13 28.08
CA GLY A 134 1.13 20.03 27.47
C GLY A 134 0.62 18.65 27.90
N TYR A 135 0.38 18.45 29.19
CA TYR A 135 -0.17 17.21 29.75
C TYR A 135 -1.57 16.91 29.21
N GLN A 136 -2.42 17.94 29.12
CA GLN A 136 -3.74 17.80 28.52
C GLN A 136 -3.62 17.29 27.07
N SER A 137 -2.67 17.82 26.30
CA SER A 137 -2.43 17.35 24.94
C SER A 137 -1.99 15.89 24.90
N THR A 138 -0.93 15.52 25.62
CA THR A 138 -0.37 14.16 25.56
C THR A 138 -1.35 13.09 26.03
N SER A 139 -2.22 13.41 26.98
CA SER A 139 -3.26 12.48 27.48
C SER A 139 -4.47 12.32 26.57
N THR A 140 -4.60 13.13 25.51
CA THR A 140 -5.74 13.13 24.57
C THR A 140 -5.33 13.03 23.10
N SER A 141 -4.06 12.69 22.85
CA SER A 141 -3.46 12.61 21.52
C SER A 141 -2.89 11.24 21.23
N ASN A 142 -2.79 10.92 19.94
CA ASN A 142 -1.74 10.02 19.49
C ASN A 142 -0.40 10.75 19.64
N ILE A 143 0.62 10.08 20.19
CA ILE A 143 1.97 10.64 20.37
C ILE A 143 2.97 9.81 19.56
N SER A 144 3.95 10.47 18.95
CA SER A 144 5.00 9.81 18.17
C SER A 144 6.38 10.39 18.47
N TYR A 145 7.41 9.60 18.20
CA TYR A 145 8.80 10.00 18.32
C TYR A 145 9.60 9.55 17.09
N GLY A 146 10.66 10.29 16.77
CA GLY A 146 11.66 9.93 15.76
C GLY A 146 11.31 10.27 14.32
N ARG A 147 10.27 11.08 14.08
CA ARG A 147 9.88 11.52 12.73
C ARG A 147 9.62 13.02 12.71
N ASN A 148 10.16 13.69 11.70
CA ASN A 148 9.99 15.14 11.48
C ASN A 148 8.92 15.49 10.43
N ASN A 149 8.12 14.50 10.04
CA ASN A 149 7.00 14.67 9.13
C ASN A 149 5.71 14.13 9.80
N LEU A 150 4.67 14.96 9.85
CA LEU A 150 3.40 14.64 10.50
C LEU A 150 2.56 13.61 9.74
N TRP A 151 2.67 13.57 8.41
CA TRP A 151 2.08 12.50 7.60
C TRP A 151 2.77 11.16 7.89
N ALA A 152 4.09 11.12 7.96
CA ALA A 152 4.84 9.92 8.38
C ALA A 152 4.46 9.43 9.78
N ASN A 153 4.12 10.35 10.71
CA ASN A 153 3.58 9.96 12.02
C ASN A 153 2.26 9.19 11.90
N ILE A 154 1.39 9.57 10.97
CA ILE A 154 0.12 8.89 10.72
C ILE A 154 0.37 7.54 10.06
N ILE A 155 0.99 7.53 8.88
CA ILE A 155 1.04 6.35 8.03
C ILE A 155 2.02 5.27 8.50
N ASP A 156 3.15 5.67 9.10
CA ASP A 156 4.18 4.74 9.59
C ASP A 156 4.22 4.62 11.12
N GLY A 157 3.58 5.54 11.83
CA GLY A 157 3.58 5.57 13.30
C GLY A 157 2.28 5.02 13.89
N TYR A 158 1.16 5.67 13.58
CA TYR A 158 -0.14 5.41 14.20
C TYR A 158 -0.89 4.26 13.53
N MET A 159 -1.06 4.32 12.21
CA MET A 159 -1.88 3.36 11.49
C MET A 159 -1.34 1.91 11.50
N PRO A 160 -0.02 1.65 11.49
CA PRO A 160 0.49 0.29 11.55
C PRO A 160 0.13 -0.43 12.84
N ASP A 161 0.16 0.24 14.00
CA ASP A 161 -0.12 -0.33 15.32
C ASP A 161 0.50 -1.73 15.52
N THR A 162 1.78 -1.86 15.19
CA THR A 162 2.54 -3.11 15.35
C THR A 162 3.19 -3.20 16.73
N GLY A 163 3.83 -4.34 17.02
CA GLY A 163 4.54 -4.55 18.28
C GLY A 163 3.62 -4.47 19.50
N HIS A 164 3.98 -3.64 20.48
CA HIS A 164 3.23 -3.48 21.73
C HIS A 164 1.85 -2.81 21.56
N ASN A 165 1.61 -2.13 20.43
CA ASN A 165 0.33 -1.44 20.17
C ASN A 165 -0.72 -2.36 19.52
N MET A 166 -0.30 -3.53 19.05
CA MET A 166 -1.13 -4.48 18.31
C MET A 166 -2.34 -4.97 19.11
N GLU A 167 -2.23 -5.04 20.44
CA GLU A 167 -3.32 -5.55 21.28
C GLU A 167 -4.55 -4.66 21.31
N SER A 168 -4.38 -3.35 21.14
CA SER A 168 -5.51 -2.41 21.14
C SER A 168 -5.81 -1.85 19.76
N VAL A 169 -4.80 -1.78 18.87
CA VAL A 169 -4.76 -0.92 17.67
C VAL A 169 -5.33 0.48 17.95
N GLY A 170 -4.93 1.02 19.12
CA GLY A 170 -5.56 2.18 19.72
C GLY A 170 -5.38 3.45 18.89
N HIS A 171 -4.17 3.69 18.37
CA HIS A 171 -3.88 4.88 17.58
C HIS A 171 -4.74 4.92 16.31
N ARG A 172 -4.81 3.79 15.60
CA ARG A 172 -5.65 3.59 14.42
C ARG A 172 -7.13 3.80 14.75
N ARG A 173 -7.65 3.19 15.81
CA ARG A 173 -9.08 3.29 16.18
C ARG A 173 -9.49 4.71 16.54
N TRP A 174 -8.61 5.49 17.17
CA TRP A 174 -8.86 6.90 17.43
C TRP A 174 -8.94 7.74 16.15
N ILE A 175 -8.05 7.51 15.17
CA ILE A 175 -8.09 8.21 13.87
C ILE A 175 -9.34 7.84 13.07
N LEU A 176 -9.74 6.56 13.12
CA LEU A 176 -10.93 6.03 12.45
C LEU A 176 -12.22 6.24 13.25
N ASN A 177 -12.18 6.97 14.37
CA ASN A 177 -13.36 7.20 15.21
C ASN A 177 -14.43 8.01 14.43
N PRO A 178 -15.67 7.52 14.28
CA PRO A 178 -16.69 8.19 13.46
C PRO A 178 -17.03 9.62 13.92
N PRO A 179 -17.15 9.93 15.22
CA PRO A 179 -17.41 11.30 15.71
C PRO A 179 -16.29 12.32 15.46
N LEU A 180 -15.10 11.90 15.03
CA LEU A 180 -13.98 12.80 14.78
C LEU A 180 -14.31 13.74 13.61
N LYS A 181 -14.31 15.06 13.87
CA LYS A 181 -14.54 16.10 12.85
C LYS A 181 -13.42 17.14 12.82
N LYS A 182 -12.76 17.37 13.95
CA LYS A 182 -11.66 18.30 14.09
C LYS A 182 -10.42 17.58 14.58
N THR A 183 -9.26 18.05 14.14
CA THR A 183 -7.96 17.59 14.65
C THR A 183 -6.99 18.76 14.75
N GLY A 184 -5.83 18.50 15.33
CA GLY A 184 -4.72 19.41 15.32
C GLY A 184 -3.41 18.68 15.55
N PHE A 185 -2.31 19.27 15.10
CA PHE A 185 -1.00 18.64 15.11
C PHE A 185 0.05 19.54 15.74
N GLY A 186 1.03 18.90 16.39
CA GLY A 186 2.19 19.55 16.96
C GLY A 186 3.46 18.76 16.67
N LEU A 187 4.58 19.47 16.56
CA LEU A 187 5.90 18.90 16.33
C LEU A 187 6.94 19.69 17.13
N ALA A 188 7.83 19.00 17.84
CA ALA A 188 9.00 19.60 18.47
C ALA A 188 10.09 18.53 18.63
N ASP A 189 11.29 18.78 18.11
CA ASP A 189 12.43 17.87 18.23
C ASP A 189 12.09 16.39 17.94
N SER A 190 11.49 16.13 16.77
CA SER A 190 10.99 14.80 16.35
C SER A 190 9.89 14.17 17.22
N ASN A 191 9.36 14.87 18.22
CA ASN A 191 8.18 14.47 18.99
C ASN A 191 6.93 15.04 18.32
N GLY A 192 6.02 14.17 17.90
CA GLY A 192 4.76 14.53 17.28
C GLY A 192 3.57 14.29 18.18
N THR A 193 2.54 15.11 18.06
CA THR A 193 1.21 14.81 18.63
C THR A 193 0.10 15.10 17.62
N MET A 194 -0.97 14.30 17.69
CA MET A 194 -2.19 14.47 16.91
C MET A 194 -3.41 14.40 17.84
N GLN A 195 -4.23 15.45 17.87
CA GLN A 195 -5.47 15.48 18.64
C GLN A 195 -6.52 14.57 17.97
N VAL A 196 -7.00 13.55 18.70
CA VAL A 196 -7.89 12.52 18.15
C VAL A 196 -9.16 12.30 18.98
N PHE A 197 -9.37 13.11 20.02
CA PHE A 197 -10.49 12.95 20.97
C PHE A 197 -11.69 13.83 20.67
N ASP A 198 -11.64 14.63 19.60
CA ASP A 198 -12.77 15.44 19.15
C ASP A 198 -13.97 14.54 18.81
N GLN A 199 -15.15 14.97 19.27
CA GLN A 199 -16.44 14.30 19.06
C GLN A 199 -17.48 15.29 18.52
N SER A 200 -17.04 16.36 17.86
CA SER A 200 -17.92 17.47 17.48
C SER A 200 -18.75 17.22 16.21
N ARG A 201 -18.54 16.09 15.52
CA ARG A 201 -19.35 15.73 14.34
C ARG A 201 -20.84 15.71 14.68
N GLN A 202 -21.64 16.42 13.89
CA GLN A 202 -23.10 16.46 14.03
C GLN A 202 -23.80 15.45 13.10
N ASP A 203 -23.25 15.23 11.90
CA ASP A 203 -23.83 14.30 10.93
C ASP A 203 -23.58 12.85 11.35
N ALA A 204 -24.63 12.04 11.31
CA ALA A 204 -24.53 10.62 11.61
C ALA A 204 -23.63 9.91 10.57
N VAL A 205 -22.67 9.14 11.06
CA VAL A 205 -21.91 8.20 10.23
C VAL A 205 -22.56 6.83 10.40
N ASN A 206 -23.17 6.31 9.34
CA ASN A 206 -23.83 5.02 9.37
C ASN A 206 -22.82 3.90 9.02
N TYR A 207 -22.60 2.98 9.96
CA TYR A 207 -21.69 1.85 9.79
C TYR A 207 -22.19 0.67 10.62
N ASN A 208 -21.99 -0.55 10.13
CA ASN A 208 -22.15 -1.76 10.93
C ASN A 208 -20.84 -2.10 11.64
N TYR A 209 -19.74 -2.03 10.91
CA TYR A 209 -18.39 -2.22 11.42
C TYR A 209 -17.42 -1.38 10.59
N ILE A 210 -16.22 -1.14 11.12
CA ILE A 210 -15.13 -0.46 10.43
C ILE A 210 -13.96 -1.42 10.37
N ALA A 211 -13.56 -1.80 9.15
CA ALA A 211 -12.49 -2.74 8.89
C ALA A 211 -11.24 -2.01 8.36
N TRP A 212 -10.08 -2.52 8.72
CA TRP A 212 -8.79 -2.08 8.21
C TRP A 212 -7.88 -3.29 8.07
N PRO A 213 -7.50 -3.70 6.84
CA PRO A 213 -7.90 -3.15 5.54
C PRO A 213 -9.29 -3.60 5.06
N VAL A 214 -9.82 -2.98 4.00
CA VAL A 214 -11.15 -3.26 3.40
C VAL A 214 -11.24 -2.75 1.96
N ALA A 215 -12.05 -3.39 1.10
CA ALA A 215 -12.28 -2.96 -0.28
C ALA A 215 -10.98 -2.81 -1.10
N ASN A 216 -10.83 -1.77 -1.92
CA ASN A 216 -9.57 -1.51 -2.61
C ASN A 216 -8.54 -0.98 -1.61
N PHE A 217 -7.38 -1.63 -1.50
CA PHE A 217 -6.40 -1.25 -0.49
C PHE A 217 -4.96 -1.25 -1.03
N PRO A 218 -4.21 -0.14 -0.91
CA PRO A 218 -2.85 -0.09 -1.42
C PRO A 218 -1.88 -0.91 -0.54
N ALA A 219 -1.09 -1.78 -1.17
CA ALA A 219 -0.11 -2.64 -0.51
C ALA A 219 1.00 -1.83 0.19
N GLU A 220 1.28 -0.62 -0.30
CA GLU A 220 2.23 0.33 0.25
C GLU A 220 1.83 0.80 1.66
N VAL A 221 0.52 0.79 1.97
CA VAL A 221 -0.04 1.23 3.26
C VAL A 221 -0.18 0.09 4.27
N PHE A 222 -0.24 -1.17 3.81
CA PHE A 222 -0.52 -2.32 4.68
C PHE A 222 0.43 -3.49 4.46
N LYS A 223 1.41 -3.63 5.36
CA LYS A 223 2.49 -4.61 5.26
C LYS A 223 2.15 -5.91 6.01
N GLY A 224 2.88 -6.99 5.73
CA GLY A 224 2.65 -8.32 6.31
C GLY A 224 2.71 -8.40 7.84
N ASP A 225 3.36 -7.44 8.49
CA ASP A 225 3.44 -7.33 9.94
C ASP A 225 2.33 -6.50 10.58
N HIS A 226 1.52 -5.80 9.79
CA HIS A 226 0.38 -5.02 10.28
C HIS A 226 -0.77 -5.95 10.73
N PRO A 227 -1.37 -5.72 11.91
CA PRO A 227 -2.58 -6.42 12.32
C PRO A 227 -3.78 -5.91 11.53
N TRP A 228 -4.62 -6.83 11.08
CA TRP A 228 -5.97 -6.55 10.61
C TRP A 228 -6.85 -6.21 11.80
N SER A 229 -7.87 -5.39 11.59
CA SER A 229 -8.81 -5.03 12.64
C SER A 229 -10.22 -4.80 12.10
N VAL A 230 -11.22 -5.27 12.84
CA VAL A 230 -12.64 -4.99 12.58
C VAL A 230 -13.28 -4.47 13.87
N SER A 231 -13.63 -3.18 13.89
CA SER A 231 -14.32 -2.53 15.02
C SER A 231 -15.83 -2.59 14.81
N LEU A 232 -16.54 -3.24 15.73
CA LEU A 232 -18.00 -3.44 15.65
C LEU A 232 -18.75 -2.19 16.14
N ASN A 233 -19.85 -1.84 15.50
CA ASN A 233 -20.73 -0.79 15.99
C ASN A 233 -21.45 -1.27 17.28
N PRO A 234 -21.23 -0.64 18.44
CA PRO A 234 -21.86 -1.04 19.70
C PRO A 234 -23.39 -0.86 19.71
N ASP A 235 -23.95 -0.07 18.80
CA ASP A 235 -25.41 0.07 18.65
C ASP A 235 -26.04 -1.07 17.83
N LYS A 236 -25.21 -1.91 17.19
CA LYS A 236 -25.66 -2.98 16.28
C LYS A 236 -25.28 -4.37 16.78
N TYR A 237 -24.19 -4.49 17.53
CA TYR A 237 -23.64 -5.76 17.97
C TYR A 237 -23.53 -5.82 19.49
N SER A 238 -23.83 -6.99 20.03
CA SER A 238 -23.50 -7.32 21.42
C SER A 238 -21.98 -7.34 21.63
N LEU A 239 -21.55 -7.23 22.88
CA LEU A 239 -20.13 -7.32 23.26
C LEU A 239 -19.53 -8.64 22.74
N PRO A 240 -18.54 -8.61 21.82
CA PRO A 240 -17.92 -9.83 21.32
C PRO A 240 -17.06 -10.46 22.41
N LYS A 241 -17.05 -11.79 22.42
CA LYS A 241 -16.23 -12.58 23.35
C LYS A 241 -15.16 -13.33 22.57
N GLU A 242 -13.92 -13.22 23.02
CA GLU A 242 -12.77 -13.78 22.33
C GLU A 242 -12.90 -15.30 22.12
N GLU A 243 -13.44 -16.03 23.10
CA GLU A 243 -13.60 -17.48 23.03
C GLU A 243 -14.68 -17.95 22.04
N GLU A 244 -15.59 -17.06 21.64
CA GLU A 244 -16.68 -17.37 20.71
C GLU A 244 -16.31 -16.98 19.26
N VAL A 245 -15.44 -16.00 19.05
CA VAL A 245 -15.14 -15.43 17.73
C VAL A 245 -14.13 -16.28 16.95
N GLN A 246 -14.41 -16.46 15.66
CA GLN A 246 -13.48 -17.04 14.69
C GLN A 246 -13.43 -16.19 13.43
N VAL A 247 -12.22 -16.01 12.89
CA VAL A 247 -11.94 -15.30 11.64
C VAL A 247 -11.35 -16.28 10.63
N THR A 248 -11.96 -16.35 9.45
CA THR A 248 -11.44 -17.09 8.29
C THR A 248 -10.99 -16.11 7.23
N ILE A 249 -9.74 -16.21 6.79
CA ILE A 249 -9.17 -15.44 5.69
C ILE A 249 -8.89 -16.39 4.53
N THR A 250 -9.43 -16.10 3.35
CA THR A 250 -9.20 -16.88 2.12
C THR A 250 -8.52 -16.00 1.07
N ARG A 251 -7.31 -16.36 0.66
CA ARG A 251 -6.64 -15.72 -0.49
C ARG A 251 -7.15 -16.33 -1.78
N GLN A 252 -7.67 -15.51 -2.70
CA GLN A 252 -8.33 -16.01 -3.90
C GLN A 252 -7.37 -16.59 -4.94
N SER A 253 -6.13 -16.13 -5.01
CA SER A 253 -5.17 -16.56 -6.05
C SER A 253 -4.78 -18.03 -5.94
N ASP A 254 -4.79 -18.60 -4.73
CA ASP A 254 -4.39 -20.00 -4.48
C ASP A 254 -5.35 -20.77 -3.55
N ASN A 255 -6.49 -20.16 -3.18
CA ASN A 255 -7.45 -20.68 -2.20
C ASN A 255 -6.84 -21.02 -0.82
N LYS A 256 -5.69 -20.42 -0.48
CA LYS A 256 -5.09 -20.62 0.84
C LYS A 256 -5.96 -19.99 1.92
N GLN A 257 -6.21 -20.76 2.98
CA GLN A 257 -7.02 -20.33 4.11
C GLN A 257 -6.22 -20.24 5.41
N TRP A 258 -6.55 -19.22 6.21
CA TRP A 258 -6.14 -19.10 7.60
C TRP A 258 -7.41 -19.03 8.45
N ILE A 259 -7.50 -19.88 9.47
CA ILE A 259 -8.57 -19.87 10.47
C ILE A 259 -7.94 -19.43 11.79
N LEU A 260 -8.43 -18.35 12.37
CA LEU A 260 -7.90 -17.69 13.55
C LEU A 260 -9.00 -17.57 14.61
N ASP A 261 -8.71 -18.01 15.83
CA ASP A 261 -9.57 -17.94 17.00
C ASP A 261 -8.71 -17.77 18.27
N HIS A 262 -9.31 -17.82 19.46
CA HIS A 262 -8.59 -17.68 20.73
C HIS A 262 -7.44 -18.71 20.94
N GLN A 263 -7.44 -19.85 20.22
CA GLN A 263 -6.34 -20.82 20.28
C GLN A 263 -5.16 -20.39 19.39
N TYR A 264 -5.38 -19.46 18.48
CA TYR A 264 -4.40 -18.82 17.61
C TYR A 264 -3.58 -17.78 18.40
N ASN A 265 -2.91 -18.25 19.45
CA ASN A 265 -2.35 -17.42 20.52
C ASN A 265 -1.06 -16.67 20.14
N HIS A 266 -0.73 -15.65 20.94
CA HIS A 266 0.33 -14.63 20.78
C HIS A 266 1.78 -15.13 20.75
N VAL A 267 2.12 -16.03 19.81
CA VAL A 267 3.48 -16.56 19.71
C VAL A 267 4.34 -15.57 18.94
N SER A 268 5.08 -14.73 19.69
CA SER A 268 6.01 -13.71 19.18
C SER A 268 7.01 -14.22 18.14
N SER A 269 7.37 -15.51 18.20
CA SER A 269 8.29 -16.15 17.24
C SER A 269 7.67 -16.53 15.89
N THR A 270 6.33 -16.50 15.74
CA THR A 270 5.65 -16.97 14.52
C THR A 270 4.91 -15.89 13.74
N ASN A 271 4.92 -14.64 14.21
CA ASN A 271 4.23 -13.52 13.57
C ASN A 271 2.70 -13.74 13.38
N LYS A 272 2.09 -14.59 14.22
CA LYS A 272 0.65 -14.89 14.25
C LYS A 272 -0.03 -14.08 15.35
N TYR A 273 -1.27 -13.65 15.13
CA TYR A 273 -2.00 -12.90 16.14
C TYR A 273 -3.52 -13.06 16.03
N PHE A 274 -4.19 -13.13 17.17
CA PHE A 274 -5.64 -12.99 17.31
C PHE A 274 -5.96 -12.43 18.72
N ASN A 275 -6.90 -11.51 18.82
CA ASN A 275 -7.55 -11.13 20.08
C ASN A 275 -8.93 -10.48 19.83
N VAL A 276 -9.67 -10.27 20.93
CA VAL A 276 -10.80 -9.33 20.95
C VAL A 276 -10.59 -8.27 22.03
N ASN A 277 -10.38 -7.03 21.61
CA ASN A 277 -10.19 -5.88 22.50
C ASN A 277 -11.48 -5.05 22.61
N ASN A 278 -12.10 -5.08 23.80
CA ASN A 278 -13.34 -4.35 24.08
C ASN A 278 -13.12 -2.98 24.77
N GLU A 279 -11.87 -2.57 24.95
CA GLU A 279 -11.53 -1.28 25.56
C GLU A 279 -11.88 -0.10 24.64
N ARG A 280 -11.94 1.11 25.21
CA ARG A 280 -12.35 2.32 24.50
C ARG A 280 -11.16 3.09 23.93
N TYR A 281 -10.94 2.94 22.62
CA TYR A 281 -9.99 3.74 21.83
C TYR A 281 -10.73 4.49 20.72
N GLY A 282 -11.72 5.30 21.09
CA GLY A 282 -12.67 5.90 20.16
C GLY A 282 -13.86 4.98 19.92
N ILE A 283 -13.69 3.98 19.05
CA ILE A 283 -14.67 2.90 18.83
C ILE A 283 -14.35 1.76 19.81
N ASN A 284 -15.35 1.07 20.36
CA ASN A 284 -15.18 -0.13 21.19
C ASN A 284 -15.13 -1.41 20.31
N ASN A 285 -14.93 -2.57 20.93
CA ASN A 285 -15.20 -3.89 20.34
C ASN A 285 -14.42 -4.17 19.04
N ALA A 286 -13.10 -4.25 19.13
CA ALA A 286 -12.22 -4.58 18.01
C ALA A 286 -11.85 -6.06 18.01
N ILE A 287 -12.09 -6.73 16.89
CA ILE A 287 -11.53 -8.06 16.58
C ILE A 287 -10.23 -7.81 15.82
N ILE A 288 -9.09 -8.24 16.36
CA ILE A 288 -7.76 -7.94 15.82
C ILE A 288 -7.06 -9.25 15.49
N PHE A 289 -6.50 -9.36 14.30
CA PHE A 289 -5.94 -10.63 13.82
C PHE A 289 -4.82 -10.43 12.81
N ARG A 290 -3.97 -11.45 12.65
CA ARG A 290 -2.89 -11.43 11.66
C ARG A 290 -2.56 -12.84 11.17
N PRO A 291 -2.74 -13.13 9.87
CA PRO A 291 -2.28 -14.39 9.29
C PRO A 291 -0.75 -14.43 9.22
N SER A 292 -0.21 -15.65 9.24
CA SER A 292 1.24 -15.88 9.08
C SER A 292 1.63 -16.15 7.63
N GLY A 293 2.91 -15.90 7.32
CA GLY A 293 3.51 -16.27 6.05
C GLY A 293 3.10 -15.36 4.89
N ILE A 294 2.79 -14.11 5.19
CA ILE A 294 2.58 -13.04 4.22
C ILE A 294 3.54 -11.91 4.55
N SER A 295 4.41 -11.55 3.61
CA SER A 295 5.31 -10.40 3.72
C SER A 295 4.70 -9.14 3.09
N ILE A 296 4.10 -9.32 1.92
CA ILE A 296 3.41 -8.30 1.12
C ILE A 296 2.06 -8.89 0.74
N TYR A 297 1.00 -8.08 0.87
CA TYR A 297 -0.32 -8.46 0.41
C TYR A 297 -0.51 -8.06 -1.06
N ASP A 298 -1.10 -8.95 -1.85
CA ASP A 298 -1.43 -8.70 -3.25
C ASP A 298 -2.69 -9.47 -3.63
N GLY A 299 -3.50 -8.87 -4.51
CA GLY A 299 -4.76 -9.41 -4.97
C GLY A 299 -5.82 -9.56 -3.88
N LYS A 300 -6.76 -10.47 -4.11
CA LYS A 300 -8.01 -10.54 -3.35
C LYS A 300 -7.97 -11.50 -2.17
N TYR A 301 -8.47 -11.01 -1.03
CA TYR A 301 -8.67 -11.75 0.21
C TYR A 301 -10.14 -11.63 0.63
N LEU A 302 -10.76 -12.76 0.97
CA LEU A 302 -12.10 -12.84 1.52
C LEU A 302 -12.01 -13.10 3.02
N ILE A 303 -12.71 -12.29 3.81
CA ILE A 303 -12.73 -12.38 5.27
C ILE A 303 -14.15 -12.75 5.69
N GLU A 304 -14.24 -13.78 6.52
CA GLU A 304 -15.47 -14.20 7.21
C GLU A 304 -15.21 -14.18 8.71
N ILE A 305 -16.14 -13.62 9.48
CA ILE A 305 -16.09 -13.56 10.93
C ILE A 305 -17.38 -14.13 11.50
N THR A 306 -17.26 -15.18 12.30
CA THR A 306 -18.38 -15.87 12.97
C THR A 306 -18.25 -15.76 14.49
N GLY A 307 -19.28 -16.20 15.21
CA GLY A 307 -19.29 -16.15 16.68
C GLY A 307 -19.65 -14.78 17.27
N ILE A 308 -20.08 -13.85 16.42
CA ILE A 308 -20.61 -12.54 16.81
C ILE A 308 -22.14 -12.60 16.92
N LYS A 309 -22.72 -11.67 17.69
CA LYS A 309 -24.17 -11.55 17.88
C LYS A 309 -24.61 -10.11 17.66
N ASP A 310 -25.80 -9.93 17.09
CA ASP A 310 -26.43 -8.60 17.06
C ASP A 310 -26.83 -8.13 18.47
N ILE A 311 -27.39 -6.94 18.58
CA ILE A 311 -27.82 -6.36 19.85
C ILE A 311 -29.04 -7.08 20.47
N GLN A 312 -29.74 -7.92 19.71
CA GLN A 312 -30.81 -8.81 20.19
C GLN A 312 -30.28 -10.16 20.70
N GLY A 313 -29.01 -10.47 20.44
CA GLY A 313 -28.35 -11.71 20.83
C GLY A 313 -28.41 -12.81 19.77
N GLU A 314 -28.92 -12.52 18.58
CA GLU A 314 -28.98 -13.47 17.47
C GLU A 314 -27.59 -13.61 16.81
N PRO A 315 -27.16 -14.83 16.44
CA PRO A 315 -25.90 -15.03 15.73
C PRO A 315 -25.86 -14.29 14.40
N VAL A 316 -24.73 -13.64 14.11
CA VAL A 316 -24.47 -12.94 12.85
C VAL A 316 -23.12 -13.40 12.29
N THR A 317 -22.98 -13.33 10.96
CA THR A 317 -21.69 -13.46 10.29
C THR A 317 -21.35 -12.13 9.61
N ILE A 318 -20.11 -11.68 9.74
CA ILE A 318 -19.57 -10.57 8.95
C ILE A 318 -18.74 -11.16 7.80
N GLU A 319 -19.01 -10.71 6.58
CA GLU A 319 -18.24 -11.04 5.39
C GLU A 319 -17.81 -9.74 4.69
N TYR A 320 -16.54 -9.66 4.28
CA TYR A 320 -16.04 -8.60 3.42
C TYR A 320 -14.83 -9.06 2.59
N ALA A 321 -14.48 -8.27 1.57
CA ALA A 321 -13.33 -8.52 0.72
C ALA A 321 -12.33 -7.36 0.79
N VAL A 322 -11.06 -7.70 0.58
CA VAL A 322 -9.97 -6.75 0.33
C VAL A 322 -9.34 -7.11 -1.00
N ASP A 323 -9.19 -6.12 -1.89
CA ASP A 323 -8.44 -6.22 -3.13
C ASP A 323 -7.18 -5.37 -2.97
N PHE A 324 -6.09 -6.02 -2.58
CA PHE A 324 -4.80 -5.36 -2.51
C PHE A 324 -4.27 -5.09 -3.91
N PHE A 325 -3.70 -3.91 -4.09
CA PHE A 325 -3.04 -3.52 -5.33
C PHE A 325 -1.82 -2.68 -4.99
N SER A 326 -0.85 -2.64 -5.90
CA SER A 326 0.26 -1.69 -5.81
C SER A 326 -0.09 -0.44 -6.60
N MET A 327 0.12 0.74 -6.01
CA MET A 327 -0.12 2.03 -6.65
C MET A 327 0.87 2.32 -7.78
N ASP A 328 2.10 1.78 -7.67
CA ASP A 328 3.15 1.95 -8.68
C ASP A 328 2.87 1.14 -9.96
N SER A 329 2.23 -0.02 -9.82
CA SER A 329 1.92 -0.92 -10.93
C SER A 329 0.45 -0.88 -11.37
N TYR A 330 -0.40 -0.13 -10.67
CA TYR A 330 -1.77 0.10 -11.08
C TYR A 330 -1.88 1.28 -12.04
N PHE A 331 -2.47 1.01 -13.19
CA PHE A 331 -2.76 1.98 -14.22
C PHE A 331 -4.23 1.86 -14.62
N ASP A 332 -4.85 3.01 -14.83
CA ASP A 332 -6.19 3.05 -15.39
C ASP A 332 -6.18 2.81 -16.90
N GLU A 333 -7.30 2.29 -17.42
CA GLU A 333 -7.50 2.14 -18.86
C GLU A 333 -7.33 3.50 -19.55
N GLY A 334 -6.37 3.57 -20.46
CA GLY A 334 -6.01 4.81 -21.16
C GLY A 334 -4.97 5.69 -20.46
N GLU A 335 -4.50 5.34 -19.25
CA GLU A 335 -3.40 6.05 -18.58
C GLU A 335 -2.10 5.88 -19.36
N GLN A 336 -1.34 6.97 -19.50
CA GLN A 336 -0.07 6.96 -20.22
C GLN A 336 1.11 6.87 -19.27
N GLU A 337 1.94 5.86 -19.46
CA GLU A 337 3.21 5.66 -18.77
C GLU A 337 4.37 5.98 -19.72
N LEU A 338 5.33 6.78 -19.28
CA LEU A 338 6.54 7.03 -20.06
C LEU A 338 7.62 6.02 -19.69
N ILE A 339 7.83 5.03 -20.56
CA ILE A 339 8.94 4.07 -20.41
C ILE A 339 10.22 4.72 -20.95
N GLN A 340 11.26 4.80 -20.12
CA GLN A 340 12.59 5.24 -20.51
C GLN A 340 13.65 4.19 -20.18
N ILE A 341 14.50 3.89 -21.17
CA ILE A 341 15.58 2.92 -21.02
C ILE A 341 16.88 3.52 -21.55
N GLY A 342 17.96 3.40 -20.78
CA GLY A 342 19.32 3.69 -21.21
C GLY A 342 20.14 2.42 -21.31
N ILE A 343 20.91 2.27 -22.39
CA ILE A 343 21.89 1.18 -22.56
C ILE A 343 23.26 1.82 -22.80
N ILE A 344 24.20 1.64 -21.90
CA ILE A 344 25.60 2.12 -22.03
C ILE A 344 26.50 0.92 -22.28
N MET A 345 27.18 0.89 -23.42
CA MET A 345 28.08 -0.21 -23.78
C MET A 345 29.53 0.11 -23.44
N GLN A 346 30.14 -0.75 -22.61
CA GLN A 346 31.56 -0.72 -22.29
C GLN A 346 32.30 -1.88 -22.98
N GLU A 347 33.61 -1.93 -22.81
CA GLU A 347 34.45 -2.97 -23.46
C GLU A 347 34.14 -4.36 -22.93
N GLU A 348 34.01 -4.54 -21.61
CA GLU A 348 33.80 -5.84 -20.97
C GLU A 348 32.33 -6.14 -20.61
N TYR A 349 31.54 -5.11 -20.34
CA TYR A 349 30.14 -5.23 -19.91
C TYR A 349 29.26 -4.12 -20.52
N ALA A 350 27.97 -4.13 -20.24
CA ALA A 350 27.07 -3.01 -20.52
C ALA A 350 26.17 -2.72 -19.31
N TYR A 351 25.73 -1.47 -19.17
CA TYR A 351 24.68 -1.08 -18.25
C TYR A 351 23.37 -0.96 -19.00
N LEU A 352 22.30 -1.52 -18.46
CA LEU A 352 20.94 -1.13 -18.79
C LEU A 352 20.32 -0.48 -17.55
N TYR A 353 19.57 0.60 -17.71
CA TYR A 353 18.86 1.23 -16.61
C TYR A 353 17.55 1.87 -17.05
N ASN A 354 16.62 1.98 -16.10
CA ASN A 354 15.41 2.80 -16.16
C ASN A 354 15.39 3.73 -14.93
N GLU A 355 14.22 4.25 -14.53
CA GLU A 355 14.08 5.09 -13.33
C GLU A 355 14.19 4.31 -12.01
N GLU A 356 13.97 2.99 -12.02
CA GLU A 356 13.84 2.15 -10.83
C GLU A 356 15.12 1.35 -10.54
N GLU A 357 15.83 0.91 -11.57
CA GLU A 357 16.94 -0.04 -11.45
C GLU A 357 18.04 0.14 -12.51
N GLN A 358 19.21 -0.44 -12.20
CA GLN A 358 20.36 -0.56 -13.09
C GLN A 358 20.85 -2.01 -13.09
N VAL A 359 20.98 -2.60 -14.27
CA VAL A 359 21.42 -3.99 -14.51
C VAL A 359 22.76 -3.99 -15.24
N GLU A 360 23.71 -4.77 -14.73
CA GLU A 360 25.00 -5.04 -15.39
C GLU A 360 24.94 -6.31 -16.24
N LEU A 361 25.37 -6.20 -17.50
CA LEU A 361 25.33 -7.29 -18.48
C LEU A 361 26.75 -7.66 -18.89
N TYR A 362 27.15 -8.91 -18.61
CA TYR A 362 28.46 -9.44 -18.97
C TYR A 362 28.42 -10.40 -20.16
N GLN A 363 27.63 -11.48 -20.07
CA GLN A 363 27.61 -12.55 -21.09
C GLN A 363 26.77 -12.19 -22.32
N GLU A 364 25.62 -11.56 -22.10
CA GLU A 364 24.65 -11.20 -23.15
C GLU A 364 24.68 -9.69 -23.41
N LYS A 365 25.87 -9.08 -23.38
CA LYS A 365 25.98 -7.62 -23.52
C LYS A 365 25.60 -7.17 -24.95
N PRO A 366 24.88 -6.05 -25.10
CA PRO A 366 24.69 -5.40 -26.38
C PRO A 366 26.01 -5.08 -27.08
N PHE A 367 26.01 -5.11 -28.41
CA PHE A 367 27.20 -4.85 -29.22
C PHE A 367 26.86 -4.09 -30.50
N ILE A 368 27.87 -3.47 -31.12
CA ILE A 368 27.71 -2.80 -32.40
C ILE A 368 28.13 -3.75 -33.53
N TYR A 369 27.24 -4.00 -34.48
CA TYR A 369 27.49 -4.83 -35.65
C TYR A 369 27.04 -4.11 -36.92
N HIS A 370 27.97 -3.92 -37.86
CA HIS A 370 27.75 -3.13 -39.07
C HIS A 370 27.08 -1.76 -38.83
N GLY A 371 27.49 -1.07 -37.76
CA GLY A 371 26.94 0.25 -37.42
C GLY A 371 25.51 0.23 -36.87
N ARG A 372 25.02 -0.94 -36.42
CA ARG A 372 23.75 -1.10 -35.70
C ARG A 372 23.99 -1.68 -34.32
N THR A 373 23.31 -1.16 -33.33
CA THR A 373 23.34 -1.72 -31.98
C THR A 373 22.42 -2.94 -31.92
N MET A 374 23.03 -4.08 -31.63
CA MET A 374 22.38 -5.38 -31.45
C MET A 374 22.16 -5.59 -29.95
N VAL A 375 20.93 -5.86 -29.54
CA VAL A 375 20.55 -6.09 -28.14
C VAL A 375 19.91 -7.47 -27.99
N PRO A 376 20.04 -8.14 -26.83
CA PRO A 376 19.28 -9.35 -26.54
C PRO A 376 17.79 -9.04 -26.63
N LEU A 377 17.06 -9.83 -27.41
CA LEU A 377 15.63 -9.62 -27.60
C LEU A 377 14.85 -9.73 -26.29
N ARG A 378 15.17 -10.74 -25.48
CA ARG A 378 14.50 -10.99 -24.19
C ARG A 378 14.63 -9.79 -23.24
N LEU A 379 15.84 -9.24 -23.17
CA LEU A 379 16.12 -8.07 -22.36
C LEU A 379 15.24 -6.90 -22.80
N ILE A 380 15.26 -6.54 -24.09
CA ILE A 380 14.52 -5.36 -24.53
C ILE A 380 12.99 -5.56 -24.52
N SER A 381 12.51 -6.81 -24.67
CA SER A 381 11.08 -7.11 -24.59
C SER A 381 10.51 -6.90 -23.20
N GLU A 382 11.27 -7.24 -22.15
CA GLU A 382 10.83 -7.06 -20.77
C GLU A 382 10.62 -5.57 -20.45
N TYR A 383 11.60 -4.72 -20.75
CA TYR A 383 11.51 -3.29 -20.44
C TYR A 383 10.51 -2.53 -21.32
N LEU A 384 10.25 -2.98 -22.55
CA LEU A 384 9.30 -2.32 -23.45
C LEU A 384 7.91 -3.00 -23.48
N LYS A 385 7.63 -3.89 -22.51
CA LYS A 385 6.34 -4.58 -22.33
C LYS A 385 5.87 -5.32 -23.58
N MET A 386 6.78 -6.06 -24.21
CA MET A 386 6.50 -6.84 -25.41
C MET A 386 6.28 -8.32 -25.09
N ASP A 387 5.29 -8.92 -25.75
CA ASP A 387 5.17 -10.36 -25.83
C ASP A 387 6.03 -10.89 -26.97
N VAL A 388 6.82 -11.94 -26.70
CA VAL A 388 7.71 -12.55 -27.69
C VAL A 388 7.39 -14.03 -27.83
N ASN A 389 7.06 -14.44 -29.05
CA ASN A 389 6.95 -15.83 -29.46
C ASN A 389 8.09 -16.18 -30.43
N TRP A 390 8.75 -17.31 -30.16
CA TRP A 390 9.82 -17.84 -31.00
C TRP A 390 9.42 -19.21 -31.55
N ASP A 391 9.37 -19.33 -32.87
CA ASP A 391 9.16 -20.60 -33.54
C ASP A 391 10.52 -21.23 -33.84
N GLN A 392 10.82 -22.33 -33.15
CA GLN A 392 12.08 -23.05 -33.29
C GLN A 392 12.25 -23.72 -34.66
N MET A 393 11.16 -24.11 -35.34
CA MET A 393 11.23 -24.80 -36.62
C MET A 393 11.52 -23.83 -37.76
N THR A 394 10.94 -22.64 -37.70
CA THR A 394 11.06 -21.63 -38.75
C THR A 394 12.09 -20.53 -38.43
N GLU A 395 12.59 -20.51 -37.19
CA GLU A 395 13.42 -19.42 -36.64
C GLU A 395 12.74 -18.05 -36.76
N GLU A 396 11.40 -18.03 -36.70
CA GLU A 396 10.59 -16.82 -36.73
C GLU A 396 10.43 -16.24 -35.32
N ILE A 397 10.69 -14.94 -35.19
CA ILE A 397 10.40 -14.11 -34.04
C ILE A 397 9.10 -13.38 -34.33
N THR A 398 8.08 -13.60 -33.50
CA THR A 398 6.88 -12.77 -33.49
C THR A 398 6.87 -11.96 -32.20
N ILE A 399 6.86 -10.64 -32.32
CA ILE A 399 6.76 -9.69 -31.21
C ILE A 399 5.38 -9.04 -31.31
N THR A 400 4.61 -9.05 -30.22
CA THR A 400 3.30 -8.40 -30.17
C THR A 400 3.25 -7.41 -29.03
N GLU A 401 2.67 -6.24 -29.31
CA GLU A 401 2.32 -5.26 -28.30
C GLU A 401 1.13 -4.44 -28.82
N GLY A 402 0.05 -4.41 -28.03
CA GLY A 402 -1.22 -3.79 -28.43
C GLY A 402 -1.71 -4.28 -29.81
N SER A 403 -1.83 -3.35 -30.75
CA SER A 403 -2.22 -3.65 -32.14
C SER A 403 -1.04 -3.89 -33.10
N THR A 404 0.19 -3.80 -32.61
CA THR A 404 1.40 -3.93 -33.42
C THR A 404 1.95 -5.34 -33.34
N THR A 405 2.20 -5.95 -34.50
CA THR A 405 2.90 -7.23 -34.62
C THR A 405 4.17 -7.04 -35.44
N ILE A 406 5.33 -7.33 -34.87
CA ILE A 406 6.61 -7.33 -35.60
C ILE A 406 7.02 -8.78 -35.85
N LYS A 407 7.26 -9.14 -37.12
CA LYS A 407 7.78 -10.46 -37.49
C LYS A 407 9.18 -10.33 -38.08
N LEU A 408 10.08 -11.13 -37.55
CA LEU A 408 11.47 -11.22 -37.98
C LEU A 408 11.83 -12.69 -38.12
N GLN A 409 12.91 -12.97 -38.83
CA GLN A 409 13.46 -14.31 -38.92
C GLN A 409 14.96 -14.25 -38.71
N ALA A 410 15.53 -15.19 -37.95
CA ALA A 410 16.97 -15.20 -37.74
C ALA A 410 17.70 -15.31 -39.09
N ASN A 411 18.80 -14.56 -39.20
CA ASN A 411 19.65 -14.49 -40.38
C ASN A 411 18.96 -13.99 -41.67
N TYR A 412 17.71 -13.53 -41.60
CA TYR A 412 16.97 -12.95 -42.71
C TYR A 412 16.74 -11.45 -42.50
N LYS A 413 16.99 -10.66 -43.56
CA LYS A 413 16.81 -9.19 -43.51
C LYS A 413 15.38 -8.74 -43.77
N LYS A 414 14.52 -9.62 -44.27
CA LYS A 414 13.11 -9.30 -44.50
C LYS A 414 12.38 -9.35 -43.16
N ALA A 415 11.70 -8.26 -42.85
CA ALA A 415 10.91 -8.12 -41.63
C ALA A 415 9.51 -7.62 -41.98
N PHE A 416 8.59 -7.74 -41.03
CA PHE A 416 7.24 -7.20 -41.15
C PHE A 416 6.91 -6.39 -39.91
N ILE A 417 6.24 -5.26 -40.10
CA ILE A 417 5.52 -4.57 -39.04
C ILE A 417 4.06 -4.52 -39.50
N ASN A 418 3.21 -5.24 -38.78
CA ASN A 418 1.90 -5.67 -39.22
C ASN A 418 2.03 -6.35 -40.60
N ASP A 419 1.20 -5.95 -41.57
CA ASP A 419 1.25 -6.51 -42.93
C ASP A 419 2.25 -5.81 -43.86
N ARG A 420 3.01 -4.80 -43.36
CA ARG A 420 3.97 -4.05 -44.18
C ARG A 420 5.35 -4.66 -44.13
N VAL A 421 5.97 -4.82 -45.30
CA VAL A 421 7.32 -5.36 -45.46
C VAL A 421 8.38 -4.29 -45.22
N TYR A 422 9.39 -4.64 -44.44
CA TYR A 422 10.60 -3.86 -44.21
C TYR A 422 11.84 -4.68 -44.55
N HIS A 423 12.94 -3.98 -44.87
CA HIS A 423 14.26 -4.59 -45.02
C HIS A 423 15.20 -4.00 -43.98
N LEU A 424 15.79 -4.89 -43.19
CA LEU A 424 16.74 -4.54 -42.14
C LEU A 424 18.13 -4.30 -42.73
N ASP A 425 18.86 -3.34 -42.16
CA ASP A 425 20.27 -3.16 -42.47
C ASP A 425 21.09 -4.39 -42.06
N VAL A 426 20.72 -4.96 -40.90
CA VAL A 426 21.35 -6.10 -40.24
C VAL A 426 20.25 -7.08 -39.82
N ALA A 427 20.42 -8.36 -40.15
CA ALA A 427 19.46 -9.39 -39.75
C ALA A 427 19.59 -9.72 -38.25
N PRO A 428 18.53 -10.22 -37.60
CA PRO A 428 18.64 -10.82 -36.27
C PRO A 428 19.67 -11.95 -36.29
N GLN A 429 20.41 -12.11 -35.20
CA GLN A 429 21.45 -13.13 -35.07
C GLN A 429 21.24 -13.97 -33.82
N ILE A 430 21.51 -15.26 -33.91
CA ILE A 430 21.56 -16.14 -32.74
C ILE A 430 23.04 -16.34 -32.40
N ILE A 431 23.44 -15.89 -31.22
CA ILE A 431 24.82 -16.01 -30.72
C ILE A 431 24.74 -16.73 -29.38
N ASN A 432 25.38 -17.90 -29.27
CA ASN A 432 25.38 -18.74 -28.07
C ASN A 432 23.97 -19.05 -27.52
N GLY A 433 22.98 -19.22 -28.42
CA GLY A 433 21.59 -19.49 -28.05
C GLY A 433 20.77 -18.25 -27.68
N VAL A 434 21.34 -17.04 -27.76
CA VAL A 434 20.65 -15.78 -27.49
C VAL A 434 20.35 -15.07 -28.80
N THR A 435 19.11 -14.66 -28.97
CA THR A 435 18.65 -13.89 -30.14
C THR A 435 18.94 -12.41 -29.95
N PHE A 436 19.79 -11.86 -30.81
CA PHE A 436 20.13 -10.45 -30.87
C PHE A 436 19.43 -9.77 -32.05
N VAL A 437 18.85 -8.61 -31.78
CA VAL A 437 18.05 -7.84 -32.75
C VAL A 437 18.54 -6.39 -32.85
N PRO A 438 18.40 -5.73 -34.02
CA PRO A 438 18.69 -4.31 -34.14
C PRO A 438 17.72 -3.49 -33.29
N VAL A 439 18.22 -2.87 -32.20
CA VAL A 439 17.36 -2.21 -31.20
C VAL A 439 16.45 -1.14 -31.80
N ARG A 440 16.99 -0.35 -32.74
CA ARG A 440 16.25 0.74 -33.37
C ARG A 440 15.02 0.24 -34.12
N PHE A 441 15.15 -0.85 -34.88
CA PHE A 441 14.04 -1.38 -35.68
C PHE A 441 12.89 -1.87 -34.78
N ILE A 442 13.24 -2.61 -33.73
CA ILE A 442 12.27 -3.13 -32.77
C ILE A 442 11.57 -1.97 -32.03
N SER A 443 12.34 -1.05 -31.46
CA SER A 443 11.81 0.04 -30.65
C SER A 443 11.01 1.05 -31.48
N GLU A 444 11.52 1.53 -32.62
CA GLU A 444 10.79 2.46 -33.50
C GLU A 444 9.57 1.80 -34.14
N GLY A 445 9.62 0.49 -34.40
CA GLY A 445 8.48 -0.28 -34.89
C GLY A 445 7.28 -0.27 -33.93
N LEU A 446 7.52 -0.09 -32.63
CA LEU A 446 6.50 0.08 -31.59
C LEU A 446 6.19 1.56 -31.28
N GLY A 447 6.73 2.50 -32.05
CA GLY A 447 6.53 3.93 -31.84
C GLY A 447 7.43 4.55 -30.77
N ALA A 448 8.45 3.84 -30.28
CA ALA A 448 9.43 4.43 -29.38
C ALA A 448 10.39 5.37 -30.13
N LYS A 449 10.94 6.36 -29.43
CA LYS A 449 12.04 7.20 -29.92
C LYS A 449 13.37 6.59 -29.49
N VAL A 450 14.32 6.49 -30.42
CA VAL A 450 15.66 5.94 -30.16
C VAL A 450 16.74 6.96 -30.50
N ASN A 451 17.53 7.34 -29.50
CA ASN A 451 18.70 8.19 -29.65
C ASN A 451 20.00 7.39 -29.43
N TRP A 452 21.05 7.78 -30.16
CA TRP A 452 22.39 7.25 -29.99
C TRP A 452 23.35 8.37 -29.64
N ASP A 453 24.05 8.25 -28.53
CA ASP A 453 25.17 9.10 -28.15
C ASP A 453 26.48 8.36 -28.40
N GLN A 454 27.27 8.89 -29.33
CA GLN A 454 28.54 8.29 -29.75
C GLN A 454 29.64 8.43 -28.69
N ALA A 455 29.65 9.51 -27.92
CA ALA A 455 30.69 9.77 -26.92
C ALA A 455 30.50 8.83 -25.72
N GLU A 456 29.26 8.67 -25.28
CA GLU A 456 28.89 7.82 -24.15
C GLU A 456 28.64 6.36 -24.55
N LYS A 457 28.71 6.04 -25.85
CA LYS A 457 28.29 4.75 -26.43
C LYS A 457 26.91 4.31 -25.88
N LYS A 458 25.98 5.26 -25.84
CA LYS A 458 24.71 5.14 -25.13
C LYS A 458 23.54 5.11 -26.10
N VAL A 459 22.69 4.11 -26.00
CA VAL A 459 21.35 4.10 -26.60
C VAL A 459 20.35 4.61 -25.57
N SER A 460 19.49 5.55 -25.95
CA SER A 460 18.34 5.97 -25.14
C SER A 460 17.05 5.69 -25.88
N ILE A 461 16.11 5.04 -25.21
CA ILE A 461 14.82 4.65 -25.75
C ILE A 461 13.75 5.29 -24.87
N SER A 462 12.75 5.93 -25.49
CA SER A 462 11.60 6.50 -24.76
C SER A 462 10.30 6.21 -25.49
N ARG A 463 9.26 5.81 -24.77
CA ARG A 463 7.96 5.47 -25.35
C ARG A 463 6.83 5.79 -24.36
N HIS A 464 5.76 6.41 -24.83
CA HIS A 464 4.51 6.45 -24.09
C HIS A 464 3.76 5.14 -24.32
N TYR A 465 3.59 4.37 -23.25
CA TYR A 465 2.74 3.19 -23.19
C TYR A 465 1.35 3.61 -22.70
N THR A 466 0.30 3.02 -23.25
CA THR A 466 -1.09 3.28 -22.81
C THR A 466 -1.66 1.98 -22.29
N HIS A 467 -2.10 1.98 -21.03
CA HIS A 467 -2.64 0.79 -20.35
C HIS A 467 -4.04 0.40 -20.80
#